data_AF-A0A0W0FZ77-F1
#
_entry.id   AF-A0A0W0FZ77-F1
#
_cell.length_a   1.000
_cell.length_b   1.000
_cell.length_c   1.000
_cell.angle_alpha   90.00
_cell.angle_beta   90.00
_cell.angle_gamma   90.00
#
_symmetry.space_group_name_H-M   'P 1'
#
loop_
_entity.id
_entity.type
_entity.pdbx_description
1 polymer ?
#
loop_
_entity_poly.entity_id
_entity_poly.type
_entity_poly.pdbx_seq_one_letter_code
_entity_poly.pdbx_strand_id
1 'polypeptide(L)'
;MRFAHRYGPSPSFLLFLISFLSTTVRGVLQTRFIDDETGDSVTGAKVTYSPANQWSQGNSCTGCNVRPSNASAYNGTWHDTTHFKGDTPRSVQFSFTGVSLSVFCILPPRSAQAIKTYDLTFTLDGESVGSPFSLEPESDEYQYDVAVISLNNLPNKDHRFMMQAASTTVDSLILFDYASYVYDDSISTSASLSGDISSAATSTPTGSPSPASNSATNSKSDHTAALVGGILGGLLFLALAGIALIFYIRRRRKQDTSPVVEPFSVDGSHQQHQRGASESISPSDIVSVNPSTGYTTLSGSIVSRGFGTTNPSSSHLDTVPPRSPTEKGPPPAYQV
;
A
#
# COMPACT_ATOMS: atom_id res chain seq x y z
N MET A 1 46.82 59.29 1.16
CA MET A 1 45.58 58.56 0.82
C MET A 1 45.96 57.16 0.38
N ARG A 2 45.70 56.12 1.19
CA ARG A 2 45.91 54.72 0.81
C ARG A 2 44.59 54.16 0.29
N PHE A 3 44.53 53.87 -1.01
CA PHE A 3 43.40 53.18 -1.62
C PHE A 3 43.46 51.70 -1.22
N ALA A 4 42.51 51.27 -0.37
CA ALA A 4 42.28 49.87 -0.09
C ALA A 4 41.50 49.25 -1.26
N HIS A 5 42.17 48.45 -2.09
CA HIS A 5 41.49 47.62 -3.08
C HIS A 5 40.68 46.54 -2.34
N ARG A 6 39.35 46.63 -2.42
CA ARG A 6 38.45 45.56 -1.99
C ARG A 6 38.50 44.44 -3.02
N TYR A 7 39.15 43.35 -2.69
CA TYR A 7 39.06 42.11 -3.47
C TYR A 7 37.66 41.51 -3.25
N GLY A 8 36.84 41.49 -4.30
CA GLY A 8 35.59 40.74 -4.31
C GLY A 8 35.86 39.23 -4.25
N PRO A 9 34.92 38.42 -3.72
CA PRO A 9 35.07 36.98 -3.66
C PRO A 9 35.31 36.41 -5.07
N SER A 10 36.24 35.46 -5.18
CA SER A 10 36.57 34.85 -6.47
C SER A 10 35.37 34.08 -7.03
N PRO A 11 35.16 34.09 -8.36
CA PRO A 11 34.06 33.36 -9.00
C PRO A 11 34.09 31.85 -8.69
N SER A 12 35.28 31.31 -8.39
CA SER A 12 35.48 29.92 -7.95
C SER A 12 34.83 29.62 -6.59
N PHE A 13 34.76 30.61 -5.69
CA PHE A 13 34.13 30.46 -4.38
C PHE A 13 32.60 30.45 -4.50
N LEU A 14 32.04 31.21 -5.45
CA LEU A 14 30.61 31.21 -5.75
C LEU A 14 30.15 29.86 -6.32
N LEU A 15 30.92 29.26 -7.23
CA LEU A 15 30.62 27.95 -7.83
C LEU A 15 30.69 26.81 -6.81
N PHE A 16 31.63 26.86 -5.86
CA PHE A 16 31.68 25.91 -4.74
C PHE A 16 30.47 26.03 -3.81
N LEU A 17 29.96 27.24 -3.56
CA LEU A 17 28.75 27.45 -2.76
C LEU A 17 27.50 26.87 -3.45
N ILE A 18 27.35 27.05 -4.77
CA ILE A 18 26.20 26.51 -5.53
C ILE A 18 26.23 24.97 -5.58
N SER A 19 27.42 24.36 -5.63
CA SER A 19 27.58 22.90 -5.56
C SER A 19 27.22 22.32 -4.18
N PHE A 20 27.42 23.06 -3.10
CA PHE A 20 27.06 22.60 -1.73
C PHE A 20 25.57 22.81 -1.39
N LEU A 21 24.88 23.73 -2.09
CA LEU A 21 23.42 23.94 -1.96
C LEU A 21 22.58 23.03 -2.87
N SER A 22 23.22 22.24 -3.73
CA SER A 22 22.53 21.26 -4.57
C SER A 22 22.22 19.99 -3.74
N THR A 23 21.40 20.12 -2.70
CA THR A 23 20.75 18.95 -2.09
C THR A 23 19.86 18.33 -3.16
N THR A 24 20.27 17.20 -3.71
CA THR A 24 19.39 16.42 -4.59
C THR A 24 18.22 15.91 -3.76
N VAL A 25 17.05 16.51 -3.95
CA VAL A 25 15.80 15.97 -3.42
C VAL A 25 15.51 14.72 -4.24
N ARG A 26 15.74 13.55 -3.64
CA ARG A 26 15.27 12.29 -4.23
C ARG A 26 13.85 12.06 -3.76
N GLY A 27 12.91 12.12 -4.70
CA GLY A 27 11.59 11.55 -4.52
C GLY A 27 11.67 10.03 -4.39
N VAL A 28 11.04 9.47 -3.37
CA VAL A 28 10.95 8.04 -3.10
C VAL A 28 9.47 7.65 -3.05
N LEU A 29 9.11 6.64 -3.84
CA LEU A 29 7.82 5.98 -3.72
C LEU A 29 7.77 5.17 -2.42
N GLN A 30 6.76 5.40 -1.60
CA GLN A 30 6.56 4.70 -0.33
C GLN A 30 5.23 3.95 -0.34
N THR A 31 5.25 2.67 0.00
CA THR A 31 4.03 1.88 0.20
C THR A 31 3.52 2.07 1.63
N ARG A 32 2.23 2.36 1.75
CA ARG A 32 1.50 2.54 3.01
C ARG A 32 0.25 1.67 2.99
N PHE A 33 -0.37 1.50 4.16
CA PHE A 33 -1.46 0.56 4.35
C PHE A 33 -2.62 1.20 5.10
N ILE A 34 -3.83 0.77 4.78
CA ILE A 34 -5.07 1.11 5.47
C ILE A 34 -5.67 -0.20 5.93
N ASP A 35 -5.58 -0.43 7.22
CA ASP A 35 -6.10 -1.60 7.91
C ASP A 35 -7.60 -1.46 8.16
N ASP A 36 -8.36 -2.56 8.10
CA ASP A 36 -9.80 -2.54 8.35
C ASP A 36 -10.16 -1.96 9.73
N GLU A 37 -9.43 -2.38 10.77
CA GLU A 37 -9.74 -2.02 12.15
C GLU A 37 -8.93 -0.80 12.58
N THR A 38 -7.62 -0.82 12.32
CA THR A 38 -6.70 0.19 12.83
C THR A 38 -6.63 1.45 11.98
N GLY A 39 -7.03 1.38 10.71
CA GLY A 39 -7.08 2.50 9.77
C GLY A 39 -5.76 2.75 9.03
N ASP A 40 -5.61 3.95 8.49
CA ASP A 40 -4.42 4.38 7.76
C ASP A 40 -3.17 4.41 8.65
N SER A 41 -2.07 3.81 8.17
CA SER A 41 -0.85 3.62 8.95
C SER A 41 -0.09 4.91 9.30
N VAL A 42 -0.47 6.04 8.70
CA VAL A 42 0.19 7.34 8.92
C VAL A 42 -0.69 8.28 9.74
N THR A 43 -1.97 8.35 9.41
CA THR A 43 -2.92 9.29 10.00
C THR A 43 -3.78 8.67 11.10
N GLY A 44 -3.89 7.34 11.14
CA GLY A 44 -4.84 6.61 11.99
C GLY A 44 -6.30 6.79 11.57
N ALA A 45 -6.56 7.41 10.42
CA ALA A 45 -7.92 7.61 9.92
C ALA A 45 -8.58 6.25 9.65
N LYS A 46 -9.72 6.02 10.30
CA LYS A 46 -10.45 4.75 10.22
C LYS A 46 -11.21 4.60 8.92
N VAL A 47 -11.38 3.34 8.53
CA VAL A 47 -12.29 2.95 7.47
C VAL A 47 -13.73 3.22 7.92
N THR A 48 -14.55 3.76 7.01
CA THR A 48 -15.97 4.00 7.24
C THR A 48 -16.78 2.87 6.61
N TYR A 49 -17.50 2.15 7.45
CA TYR A 49 -18.43 1.10 7.05
C TYR A 49 -19.86 1.62 7.05
N SER A 50 -20.61 1.37 5.97
CA SER A 50 -21.99 1.82 5.85
C SER A 50 -22.93 0.71 5.37
N PRO A 51 -24.15 0.59 5.93
CA PRO A 51 -24.61 1.23 7.17
C PRO A 51 -23.82 0.71 8.38
N ALA A 52 -23.44 1.58 9.31
CA ALA A 52 -22.51 1.22 10.41
C ALA A 52 -22.98 0.04 11.27
N ASN A 53 -24.29 -0.18 11.39
CA ASN A 53 -24.90 -1.27 12.17
C ASN A 53 -25.09 -2.57 11.38
N GLN A 54 -24.56 -2.66 10.17
CA GLN A 54 -24.70 -3.83 9.29
C GLN A 54 -23.34 -4.46 8.96
N TRP A 55 -22.29 -4.06 9.68
CA TRP A 55 -20.95 -4.63 9.57
C TRP A 55 -20.53 -5.18 10.93
N SER A 56 -19.75 -6.25 10.92
CA SER A 56 -19.17 -6.82 12.13
C SER A 56 -17.66 -6.84 12.04
N GLN A 57 -17.01 -6.57 13.17
CA GLN A 57 -15.60 -6.88 13.32
C GLN A 57 -15.47 -8.40 13.42
N GLY A 58 -14.72 -9.00 12.50
CA GLY A 58 -14.73 -10.44 12.23
C GLY A 58 -14.27 -11.32 13.38
N ASN A 59 -13.29 -10.88 14.18
CA ASN A 59 -12.83 -11.62 15.37
C ASN A 59 -13.89 -11.71 16.46
N SER A 60 -14.77 -10.69 16.54
CA SER A 60 -15.83 -10.60 17.54
C SER A 60 -17.18 -11.10 17.05
N CYS A 61 -17.30 -11.46 15.77
CA CYS A 61 -18.58 -11.86 15.18
C CYS A 61 -18.99 -13.28 15.59
N THR A 62 -19.87 -13.39 16.58
CA THR A 62 -20.42 -14.68 17.02
C THR A 62 -21.43 -15.28 16.02
N GLY A 63 -22.14 -14.43 15.27
CA GLY A 63 -23.18 -14.82 14.31
C GLY A 63 -22.68 -15.10 12.89
N CYS A 64 -21.41 -14.87 12.60
CA CYS A 64 -20.86 -15.02 11.26
C CYS A 64 -20.56 -16.48 10.94
N ASN A 65 -21.08 -16.92 9.79
CA ASN A 65 -20.96 -18.29 9.28
C ASN A 65 -19.60 -18.54 8.58
N VAL A 66 -18.98 -17.48 8.08
CA VAL A 66 -17.58 -17.49 7.61
C VAL A 66 -16.70 -16.97 8.73
N ARG A 67 -15.59 -17.67 8.98
CA ARG A 67 -14.65 -17.42 10.07
C ARG A 67 -13.22 -17.62 9.57
N PRO A 68 -12.66 -16.64 8.85
CA PRO A 68 -11.24 -16.61 8.55
C PRO A 68 -10.36 -16.77 9.80
N SER A 69 -9.14 -17.23 9.61
CA SER A 69 -8.12 -17.25 10.65
C SER A 69 -7.52 -15.85 10.78
N ASN A 70 -7.54 -15.29 11.99
CA ASN A 70 -6.88 -14.02 12.28
C ASN A 70 -5.35 -14.09 12.12
N ALA A 71 -4.74 -15.28 12.18
CA ALA A 71 -3.29 -15.39 11.97
C ALA A 71 -2.88 -15.13 10.51
N SER A 72 -3.85 -15.12 9.59
CA SER A 72 -3.62 -14.96 8.15
C SER A 72 -4.17 -13.66 7.59
N ALA A 73 -5.09 -12.99 8.30
CA ALA A 73 -5.55 -11.65 7.93
C ALA A 73 -4.47 -10.59 8.24
N TYR A 74 -4.48 -9.48 7.51
CA TYR A 74 -3.56 -8.39 7.73
C TYR A 74 -3.80 -7.78 9.12
N ASN A 75 -2.73 -7.66 9.92
CA ASN A 75 -2.78 -7.34 11.36
C ASN A 75 -3.80 -8.15 12.19
N GLY A 76 -4.26 -9.27 11.66
CA GLY A 76 -5.20 -10.17 12.28
C GLY A 76 -6.61 -9.64 12.50
N THR A 77 -7.07 -8.70 11.68
CA THR A 77 -8.46 -8.22 11.69
C THR A 77 -9.07 -8.24 10.29
N TRP A 78 -10.39 -8.26 10.23
CA TRP A 78 -11.17 -8.03 9.03
C TRP A 78 -12.56 -7.56 9.45
N HIS A 79 -13.27 -6.90 8.54
CA HIS A 79 -14.67 -6.53 8.72
C HIS A 79 -15.55 -7.25 7.72
N ASP A 80 -16.64 -7.83 8.22
CA ASP A 80 -17.57 -8.63 7.45
C ASP A 80 -18.93 -7.97 7.30
N THR A 81 -19.58 -8.27 6.16
CA THR A 81 -21.00 -8.01 5.95
C THR A 81 -21.52 -8.92 4.86
N THR A 82 -22.82 -9.20 4.95
CA THR A 82 -23.60 -9.71 3.82
C THR A 82 -24.51 -8.60 3.31
N HIS A 83 -24.52 -8.40 2.01
CA HIS A 83 -25.53 -7.64 1.28
C HIS A 83 -26.53 -8.63 0.66
N PHE A 84 -27.80 -8.52 1.02
CA PHE A 84 -28.86 -9.26 0.33
C PHE A 84 -29.37 -8.45 -0.84
N LYS A 85 -29.72 -9.11 -1.93
CA LYS A 85 -30.19 -8.47 -3.16
C LYS A 85 -31.38 -7.56 -2.89
N GLY A 86 -31.28 -6.32 -3.37
CA GLY A 86 -32.32 -5.30 -3.20
C GLY A 86 -32.36 -4.63 -1.82
N ASP A 87 -31.55 -5.05 -0.86
CA ASP A 87 -31.38 -4.32 0.41
C ASP A 87 -30.51 -3.07 0.23
N THR A 88 -30.48 -2.22 1.26
CA THR A 88 -29.56 -1.08 1.34
C THR A 88 -28.12 -1.51 1.00
N PRO A 89 -27.41 -0.80 0.10
CA PRO A 89 -26.03 -1.12 -0.24
C PRO A 89 -25.11 -1.22 0.98
N ARG A 90 -24.08 -2.06 0.88
CA ARG A 90 -22.99 -2.14 1.87
C ARG A 90 -21.75 -1.51 1.28
N SER A 91 -21.08 -0.62 2.01
CA SER A 91 -19.88 0.05 1.52
C SER A 91 -18.75 0.17 2.53
N VAL A 92 -17.54 0.14 1.98
CA VAL A 92 -16.26 0.44 2.63
C VAL A 92 -15.73 1.72 2.01
N GLN A 93 -15.43 2.73 2.83
CA GLN A 93 -14.88 4.01 2.37
C GLN A 93 -13.66 4.42 3.19
N PHE A 94 -12.64 4.93 2.52
CA PHE A 94 -11.47 5.54 3.14
C PHE A 94 -10.84 6.57 2.20
N SER A 95 -9.93 7.37 2.74
CA SER A 95 -9.15 8.36 2.00
C SER A 95 -7.67 8.05 2.08
N PHE A 96 -6.94 8.39 1.02
CA PHE A 96 -5.50 8.22 0.94
C PHE A 96 -4.91 9.30 0.04
N THR A 97 -3.62 9.61 0.22
CA THR A 97 -2.87 10.49 -0.67
C THR A 97 -1.85 9.64 -1.42
N GLY A 98 -1.98 9.49 -2.73
CA GLY A 98 -1.05 8.63 -3.46
C GLY A 98 -1.30 8.49 -4.96
N VAL A 99 -0.46 7.67 -5.58
CA VAL A 99 -0.38 7.43 -7.04
C VAL A 99 -0.85 6.03 -7.45
N SER A 100 -1.13 5.15 -6.49
CA SER A 100 -1.74 3.85 -6.73
C SER A 100 -2.51 3.37 -5.50
N LEU A 101 -3.44 2.44 -5.73
CA LEU A 101 -4.26 1.80 -4.69
C LEU A 101 -4.52 0.35 -5.07
N SER A 102 -4.31 -0.58 -4.14
CA SER A 102 -4.82 -1.95 -4.21
C SER A 102 -5.65 -2.24 -2.97
N VAL A 103 -6.81 -2.88 -3.16
CA VAL A 103 -7.77 -3.18 -2.08
C VAL A 103 -7.94 -4.69 -2.00
N PHE A 104 -7.80 -5.24 -0.80
CA PHE A 104 -7.71 -6.67 -0.57
C PHE A 104 -8.86 -7.16 0.30
N CYS A 105 -9.43 -8.29 -0.10
CA CYS A 105 -10.45 -9.00 0.65
C CYS A 105 -10.01 -10.44 0.91
N ILE A 106 -10.63 -11.06 1.90
CA ILE A 106 -10.54 -12.50 2.13
C ILE A 106 -11.70 -13.15 1.37
N LEU A 107 -11.45 -14.26 0.68
CA LEU A 107 -12.52 -15.08 0.08
C LEU A 107 -12.74 -16.34 0.91
N PRO A 108 -13.99 -16.70 1.21
CA PRO A 108 -14.29 -17.94 1.91
C PRO A 108 -14.11 -19.17 1.00
N PRO A 109 -14.01 -20.37 1.57
CA PRO A 109 -13.98 -21.60 0.78
C PRO A 109 -15.34 -21.86 0.11
N ARG A 110 -15.33 -22.56 -1.03
CA ARG A 110 -16.53 -22.98 -1.78
C ARG A 110 -17.48 -23.86 -0.95
N SER A 111 -16.94 -24.54 0.06
CA SER A 111 -17.67 -25.41 0.99
C SER A 111 -18.32 -24.65 2.15
N ALA A 112 -18.09 -23.34 2.29
CA ALA A 112 -18.71 -22.53 3.31
C ALA A 112 -20.24 -22.54 3.21
N GLN A 113 -20.91 -22.75 4.34
CA GLN A 113 -22.38 -22.72 4.44
C GLN A 113 -22.86 -21.27 4.66
N ALA A 114 -22.58 -20.41 3.68
CA ALA A 114 -22.92 -18.98 3.71
C ALA A 114 -23.11 -18.43 2.29
N ILE A 115 -23.61 -17.19 2.20
CA ILE A 115 -23.40 -16.39 0.99
C ILE A 115 -21.90 -16.18 0.84
N LYS A 116 -21.40 -16.46 -0.37
CA LYS A 116 -19.97 -16.45 -0.67
C LYS A 116 -19.64 -15.72 -1.97
N THR A 117 -20.65 -15.34 -2.75
CA THR A 117 -20.51 -14.54 -3.97
C THR A 117 -20.01 -13.14 -3.62
N TYR A 118 -19.15 -12.59 -4.47
CA TYR A 118 -18.71 -11.19 -4.43
C TYR A 118 -19.27 -10.53 -5.69
N ASP A 119 -20.01 -9.43 -5.55
CA ASP A 119 -20.46 -8.58 -6.65
C ASP A 119 -20.23 -7.12 -6.25
N LEU A 120 -19.05 -6.60 -6.60
CA LEU A 120 -18.52 -5.34 -6.09
C LEU A 120 -18.32 -4.31 -7.20
N THR A 121 -18.64 -3.06 -6.88
CA THR A 121 -18.34 -1.89 -7.71
C THR A 121 -17.50 -0.89 -6.94
N PHE A 122 -16.79 -0.04 -7.69
CA PHE A 122 -15.77 0.82 -7.12
C PHE A 122 -15.89 2.25 -7.64
N THR A 123 -15.67 3.21 -6.76
CA THR A 123 -15.55 4.62 -7.13
C THR A 123 -14.29 5.24 -6.51
N LEU A 124 -13.70 6.17 -7.24
CA LEU A 124 -12.61 7.03 -6.78
C LEU A 124 -13.03 8.47 -7.00
N ASP A 125 -13.03 9.27 -5.94
CA ASP A 125 -13.45 10.68 -5.96
C ASP A 125 -14.90 10.89 -6.45
N GLY A 126 -15.75 9.86 -6.32
CA GLY A 126 -17.15 9.87 -6.77
C GLY A 126 -17.36 9.34 -8.19
N GLU A 127 -16.29 9.07 -8.94
CA GLU A 127 -16.35 8.54 -10.30
C GLU A 127 -16.13 7.02 -10.32
N SER A 128 -16.85 6.30 -11.17
CA SER A 128 -16.68 4.84 -11.32
C SER A 128 -15.29 4.50 -11.85
N VAL A 129 -14.62 3.53 -11.23
CA VAL A 129 -13.28 3.08 -11.60
C VAL A 129 -13.19 1.57 -11.67
N GLY A 130 -12.24 1.07 -12.49
CA GLY A 130 -12.03 -0.36 -12.68
C GLY A 130 -13.22 -1.08 -13.33
N SER A 131 -13.05 -2.39 -13.53
CA SER A 131 -14.17 -3.28 -13.84
C SER A 131 -14.84 -3.73 -12.54
N PRO A 132 -16.16 -3.96 -12.52
CA PRO A 132 -16.81 -4.62 -11.39
C PRO A 132 -16.11 -5.95 -11.08
N PHE A 133 -15.96 -6.24 -9.79
CA PHE A 133 -15.41 -7.51 -9.33
C PHE A 133 -16.57 -8.45 -9.05
N SER A 134 -16.70 -9.49 -9.88
CA SER A 134 -17.73 -10.52 -9.72
C SER A 134 -17.05 -11.88 -9.64
N LEU A 135 -17.27 -12.59 -8.53
CA LEU A 135 -16.61 -13.87 -8.27
C LEU A 135 -17.47 -14.77 -7.37
N GLU A 136 -17.55 -16.05 -7.72
CA GLU A 136 -17.94 -17.11 -6.80
C GLU A 136 -16.68 -17.88 -6.39
N PRO A 137 -16.40 -18.10 -5.09
CA PRO A 137 -15.21 -18.81 -4.67
C PRO A 137 -15.17 -20.26 -5.16
N GLU A 138 -14.05 -20.65 -5.76
CA GLU A 138 -13.80 -21.99 -6.29
C GLU A 138 -12.82 -22.83 -5.44
N SER A 139 -12.06 -22.18 -4.55
CA SER A 139 -11.10 -22.84 -3.65
C SER A 139 -11.82 -23.57 -2.50
N ASP A 140 -11.26 -24.68 -2.02
CA ASP A 140 -11.71 -25.36 -0.80
C ASP A 140 -11.14 -24.75 0.49
N GLU A 141 -10.25 -23.76 0.36
CA GLU A 141 -9.62 -23.03 1.46
C GLU A 141 -9.95 -21.53 1.40
N TYR A 142 -9.79 -20.84 2.54
CA TYR A 142 -9.79 -19.38 2.55
C TYR A 142 -8.64 -18.84 1.70
N GLN A 143 -8.94 -17.83 0.89
CA GLN A 143 -7.92 -17.10 0.13
C GLN A 143 -7.76 -15.71 0.74
N TYR A 144 -6.56 -15.41 1.21
CA TYR A 144 -6.18 -14.11 1.77
C TYR A 144 -5.49 -13.29 0.68
N ASP A 145 -5.31 -11.98 0.93
CA ASP A 145 -4.62 -11.07 0.02
C ASP A 145 -5.20 -11.05 -1.41
N VAL A 146 -6.51 -11.26 -1.55
CA VAL A 146 -7.16 -11.21 -2.87
C VAL A 146 -7.45 -9.75 -3.24
N ALA A 147 -6.68 -9.23 -4.19
CA ALA A 147 -6.90 -7.89 -4.73
C ALA A 147 -8.21 -7.84 -5.52
N VAL A 148 -9.24 -7.20 -4.96
CA VAL A 148 -10.54 -7.01 -5.63
C VAL A 148 -10.51 -5.85 -6.62
N ILE A 149 -9.58 -4.90 -6.43
CA ILE A 149 -9.25 -3.86 -7.40
C ILE A 149 -7.79 -3.43 -7.24
N SER A 150 -7.17 -3.02 -8.35
CA SER A 150 -5.87 -2.33 -8.36
C SER A 150 -5.90 -1.17 -9.36
N LEU A 151 -5.55 0.01 -8.88
CA LEU A 151 -5.50 1.26 -9.60
C LEU A 151 -4.06 1.76 -9.62
N ASN A 152 -3.58 2.14 -10.80
CA ASN A 152 -2.23 2.62 -11.02
C ASN A 152 -2.27 3.97 -11.75
N ASN A 153 -1.15 4.70 -11.73
CA ASN A 153 -1.01 5.99 -12.42
C ASN A 153 -2.06 7.02 -12.00
N LEU A 154 -2.43 7.01 -10.72
CA LEU A 154 -3.30 8.04 -10.15
C LEU A 154 -2.52 9.35 -9.97
N PRO A 155 -3.17 10.52 -10.09
CA PRO A 155 -2.55 11.78 -9.73
C PRO A 155 -2.16 11.77 -8.25
N ASN A 156 -0.96 12.21 -7.89
CA ASN A 156 -0.52 12.27 -6.50
C ASN A 156 -1.24 13.38 -5.73
N LYS A 157 -2.45 13.09 -5.26
CA LYS A 157 -3.31 13.99 -4.49
C LYS A 157 -4.12 13.18 -3.48
N ASP A 158 -4.91 13.89 -2.69
CA ASP A 158 -5.91 13.25 -1.85
C ASP A 158 -7.00 12.62 -2.72
N HIS A 159 -7.30 11.37 -2.40
CA HIS A 159 -8.32 10.56 -3.01
C HIS A 159 -9.31 10.06 -1.97
N ARG A 160 -10.55 9.84 -2.40
CA ARG A 160 -11.57 9.13 -1.63
C ARG A 160 -12.04 7.91 -2.39
N PHE A 161 -11.72 6.73 -1.88
CA PHE A 161 -12.13 5.46 -2.45
C PHE A 161 -13.42 4.97 -1.78
N MET A 162 -14.27 4.32 -2.57
CA MET A 162 -15.39 3.54 -2.06
C MET A 162 -15.51 2.23 -2.84
N MET A 163 -15.61 1.12 -2.11
CA MET A 163 -16.04 -0.18 -2.58
C MET A 163 -17.45 -0.44 -2.08
N GLN A 164 -18.33 -1.01 -2.90
CA GLN A 164 -19.71 -1.31 -2.50
C GLN A 164 -20.27 -2.60 -3.10
N ALA A 165 -21.10 -3.29 -2.33
CA ALA A 165 -22.07 -4.28 -2.81
C ALA A 165 -23.47 -3.64 -2.82
N ALA A 166 -24.12 -3.64 -3.98
CA ALA A 166 -25.38 -2.91 -4.20
C ALA A 166 -26.34 -3.62 -5.18
N SER A 167 -26.10 -4.90 -5.48
CA SER A 167 -26.82 -5.62 -6.52
C SER A 167 -28.30 -5.81 -6.19
N THR A 168 -29.18 -5.65 -7.17
CA THR A 168 -30.62 -5.93 -6.99
C THR A 168 -30.97 -7.38 -7.27
N THR A 169 -30.01 -8.17 -7.76
CA THR A 169 -30.23 -9.55 -8.21
C THR A 169 -29.30 -10.57 -7.57
N VAL A 170 -28.15 -10.14 -7.01
CA VAL A 170 -27.12 -11.01 -6.43
C VAL A 170 -26.94 -10.70 -4.94
N ASP A 171 -26.95 -11.74 -4.11
CA ASP A 171 -26.53 -11.62 -2.70
C ASP A 171 -24.99 -11.62 -2.67
N SER A 172 -24.37 -10.74 -1.89
CA SER A 172 -22.90 -10.58 -1.86
C SER A 172 -22.34 -10.63 -0.45
N LEU A 173 -21.16 -11.22 -0.31
CA LEU A 173 -20.32 -11.16 0.87
C LEU A 173 -19.21 -10.12 0.66
N ILE A 174 -18.84 -9.40 1.72
CA ILE A 174 -17.59 -8.64 1.77
C ILE A 174 -16.86 -9.04 3.05
N LEU A 175 -15.61 -9.47 2.92
CA LEU A 175 -14.66 -9.63 4.02
C LEU A 175 -13.47 -8.71 3.73
N PHE A 176 -13.59 -7.44 4.10
CA PHE A 176 -12.54 -6.45 3.84
C PHE A 176 -11.43 -6.58 4.89
N ASP A 177 -10.19 -6.66 4.40
CA ASP A 177 -9.00 -6.95 5.22
C ASP A 177 -8.09 -5.71 5.28
N TYR A 178 -7.58 -5.27 4.13
CA TYR A 178 -6.76 -4.06 4.09
C TYR A 178 -6.72 -3.45 2.68
N ALA A 179 -6.17 -2.25 2.60
CA ALA A 179 -5.73 -1.64 1.35
C ALA A 179 -4.27 -1.22 1.45
N SER A 180 -3.58 -1.19 0.31
CA SER A 180 -2.25 -0.60 0.20
C SER A 180 -2.26 0.51 -0.85
N TYR A 181 -1.50 1.56 -0.60
CA TYR A 181 -1.34 2.67 -1.54
C TYR A 181 0.12 3.08 -1.63
N VAL A 182 0.51 3.59 -2.79
CA VAL A 182 1.85 4.16 -2.98
C VAL A 182 1.73 5.68 -2.96
N TYR A 183 2.55 6.32 -2.14
CA TYR A 183 2.69 7.77 -2.05
C TYR A 183 4.01 8.22 -2.67
N ASP A 184 3.98 9.33 -3.41
CA ASP A 184 5.18 9.96 -3.99
C ASP A 184 5.53 11.24 -3.21
N ASP A 185 6.66 11.25 -2.51
CA ASP A 185 7.12 12.41 -1.74
C ASP A 185 7.86 13.48 -2.60
N SER A 186 8.04 13.22 -3.90
CA SER A 186 8.79 14.10 -4.82
C SER A 186 8.16 15.48 -5.00
N ILE A 187 6.83 15.58 -4.85
CA ILE A 187 6.07 16.80 -5.15
C ILE A 187 5.99 17.74 -3.94
N SER A 188 6.00 17.22 -2.72
CA SER A 188 5.87 18.03 -1.50
C SER A 188 7.08 18.94 -1.22
N THR A 189 8.25 18.63 -1.79
CA THR A 189 9.47 19.42 -1.59
C THR A 189 9.60 20.59 -2.58
N SER A 190 8.83 20.58 -3.68
CA SER A 190 8.85 21.66 -4.68
C SER A 190 8.00 22.87 -4.28
N ALA A 191 7.00 22.66 -3.41
CA ALA A 191 6.07 23.71 -2.98
C ALA A 191 6.68 24.67 -1.93
N SER A 192 7.76 24.30 -1.25
CA SER A 192 8.46 25.13 -0.25
C SER A 192 9.42 26.18 -0.85
N LEU A 193 9.53 26.28 -2.18
CA LEU A 193 10.40 27.25 -2.87
C LEU A 193 9.66 28.35 -3.64
N SER A 194 8.33 28.32 -3.69
CA SER A 194 7.52 29.38 -4.29
C SER A 194 7.24 30.46 -3.25
N GLY A 195 8.27 31.23 -2.91
CA GLY A 195 8.12 32.48 -2.17
C GLY A 195 7.20 33.45 -2.91
N ASP A 196 6.26 34.03 -2.15
CA ASP A 196 5.39 35.14 -2.51
C ASP A 196 6.06 36.17 -3.45
N ILE A 197 5.48 36.35 -4.64
CA ILE A 197 5.63 37.59 -5.40
C ILE A 197 4.23 38.20 -5.55
N SER A 198 3.81 38.92 -4.51
CA SER A 198 2.70 39.86 -4.60
C SER A 198 3.16 41.07 -5.41
N SER A 199 2.70 41.17 -6.67
CA SER A 199 2.86 42.38 -7.48
C SER A 199 1.66 43.29 -7.28
N ALA A 200 1.83 44.29 -6.41
CA ALA A 200 0.96 45.45 -6.34
C ALA A 200 1.32 46.42 -7.47
N ALA A 201 0.36 46.74 -8.34
CA ALA A 201 0.48 47.84 -9.29
C ALA A 201 -0.69 48.81 -9.11
N THR A 202 -0.30 50.04 -8.77
CA THR A 202 -1.11 51.22 -8.49
C THR A 202 -1.64 51.88 -9.76
N SER A 203 -2.93 52.23 -9.78
CA SER A 203 -3.43 53.41 -10.51
C SER A 203 -4.78 53.89 -9.95
N THR A 204 -4.79 55.14 -9.47
CA THR A 204 -5.95 56.02 -9.16
C THR A 204 -5.91 57.21 -10.15
N PRO A 205 -6.88 58.15 -10.25
CA PRO A 205 -8.04 58.43 -9.37
C PRO A 205 -9.36 58.87 -10.05
N THR A 206 -10.52 58.74 -9.38
CA THR A 206 -11.65 59.68 -9.58
C THR A 206 -12.58 59.76 -8.34
N GLY A 207 -12.66 60.95 -7.72
CA GLY A 207 -13.93 61.63 -7.37
C GLY A 207 -14.66 61.40 -6.03
N SER A 208 -14.51 62.38 -5.12
CA SER A 208 -15.52 62.97 -4.20
C SER A 208 -15.81 62.36 -2.79
N PRO A 209 -16.21 63.19 -1.79
CA PRO A 209 -15.64 63.12 -0.43
C PRO A 209 -16.60 62.89 0.76
N SER A 210 -15.99 62.60 1.92
CA SER A 210 -16.34 62.99 3.32
C SER A 210 -17.32 62.10 4.14
N PRO A 211 -17.28 62.09 5.51
CA PRO A 211 -16.17 62.24 6.47
C PRO A 211 -16.11 61.18 7.63
N ALA A 212 -14.89 61.07 8.20
CA ALA A 212 -14.51 60.91 9.62
C ALA A 212 -15.10 59.80 10.55
N SER A 213 -14.22 58.96 11.10
CA SER A 213 -14.06 58.77 12.57
C SER A 213 -12.81 57.94 12.94
N ASN A 214 -11.82 58.63 13.54
CA ASN A 214 -11.00 58.31 14.73
C ASN A 214 -10.54 56.88 15.10
N SER A 215 -9.20 56.81 15.27
CA SER A 215 -8.43 56.24 16.41
C SER A 215 -8.23 54.72 16.56
N ALA A 216 -6.98 54.26 16.40
CA ALA A 216 -6.14 53.70 17.49
C ALA A 216 -4.77 53.22 16.95
N THR A 217 -3.69 53.81 17.47
CA THR A 217 -2.29 53.40 17.24
C THR A 217 -1.93 52.20 18.13
N ASN A 218 -1.53 51.08 17.53
CA ASN A 218 -0.81 50.00 18.22
C ASN A 218 0.51 49.73 17.51
N SER A 219 1.61 50.23 18.07
CA SER A 219 2.97 49.94 17.62
C SER A 219 3.44 48.59 18.18
N LYS A 220 3.62 47.58 17.31
CA LYS A 220 4.41 46.38 17.62
C LYS A 220 5.84 46.60 17.12
N SER A 221 6.82 46.39 17.98
CA SER A 221 8.26 46.49 17.65
C SER A 221 8.76 45.14 17.11
N ASP A 222 9.39 45.17 15.94
CA ASP A 222 9.90 43.97 15.27
C ASP A 222 11.20 43.44 15.89
N HIS A 223 11.25 42.15 16.22
CA HIS A 223 12.43 41.42 16.75
C HIS A 223 13.36 40.86 15.65
N THR A 224 13.30 41.40 14.44
CA THR A 224 14.05 40.92 13.26
C THR A 224 15.57 40.92 13.46
N ALA A 225 16.09 41.75 14.35
CA ALA A 225 17.53 41.83 14.64
C ALA A 225 18.09 40.59 15.38
N ALA A 226 17.27 39.85 16.13
CA ALA A 226 17.75 38.70 16.92
C ALA A 226 17.91 37.41 16.09
N LEU A 227 17.08 37.23 15.05
CA LEU A 227 17.10 36.05 14.20
C LEU A 227 18.30 36.03 13.24
N VAL A 228 18.78 37.20 12.79
CA VAL A 228 19.90 37.28 11.84
C VAL A 228 21.25 37.04 12.53
N GLY A 229 21.39 37.36 13.82
CA GLY A 229 22.64 37.16 14.57
C GLY A 229 22.98 35.68 14.85
N GLY A 230 21.96 34.84 15.07
CA GLY A 230 22.16 33.43 15.39
C GLY A 230 22.70 32.59 14.23
N ILE A 231 22.29 32.90 13.00
CA ILE A 231 22.62 32.08 11.81
C ILE A 231 24.09 32.29 11.41
N LEU A 232 24.58 33.54 11.40
CA LEU A 232 26.00 33.80 11.08
C LEU A 232 26.95 33.23 12.15
N GLY A 233 26.58 33.29 13.43
CA GLY A 233 27.37 32.69 14.51
C GLY A 233 27.35 31.16 14.47
N GLY A 234 26.18 30.56 14.22
CA GLY A 234 26.00 29.10 14.17
C GLY A 234 26.74 28.46 13.00
N LEU A 235 26.72 29.07 11.81
CA LEU A 235 27.44 28.57 10.64
C LEU A 235 28.96 28.59 10.84
N LEU A 236 29.49 29.67 11.43
CA LEU A 236 30.92 29.77 11.71
C LEU A 236 31.35 28.73 12.77
N PHE A 237 30.53 28.53 13.81
CA PHE A 237 30.80 27.53 14.83
C PHE A 237 30.74 26.10 14.28
N LEU A 238 29.72 25.75 13.48
CA LEU A 238 29.59 24.43 12.87
C LEU A 238 30.73 24.13 11.90
N ALA A 239 31.17 25.10 11.10
CA ALA A 239 32.31 24.93 10.20
C ALA A 239 33.61 24.64 10.98
N LEU A 240 33.88 25.40 12.05
CA LEU A 240 35.05 25.18 12.90
C LEU A 240 34.99 23.84 13.64
N ALA A 241 33.82 23.45 14.15
CA ALA A 241 33.61 22.17 14.80
C ALA A 241 33.82 20.98 13.83
N GLY A 242 33.31 21.08 12.59
CA GLY A 242 33.51 20.08 11.56
C GLY A 242 35.00 19.91 11.18
N ILE A 243 35.73 21.02 11.01
CA ILE A 243 37.17 20.99 10.73
C ILE A 243 37.93 20.34 11.89
N ALA A 244 37.61 20.71 13.14
CA ALA A 244 38.23 20.12 14.32
C ALA A 244 37.97 18.61 14.44
N LEU A 245 36.74 18.16 14.16
CA LEU A 245 36.37 16.75 14.16
C LEU A 245 37.13 15.95 13.09
N ILE A 246 37.26 16.49 11.87
CA ILE A 246 38.03 15.87 10.80
C ILE A 246 39.51 15.74 11.19
N PHE A 247 40.11 16.79 11.77
CA PHE A 247 41.49 16.73 12.26
C PHE A 247 41.65 15.70 13.38
N TYR A 248 40.68 15.61 14.29
CA TYR A 248 40.69 14.63 15.37
C TYR A 248 40.63 13.19 14.86
N ILE A 249 39.73 12.90 13.90
CA ILE A 249 39.61 11.58 13.27
C ILE A 249 40.88 11.23 12.48
N ARG A 250 41.46 12.19 11.73
CA ARG A 250 42.71 11.97 10.99
C ARG A 250 43.91 11.76 11.92
N ARG A 251 43.91 12.37 13.11
CA ARG A 251 44.96 12.15 14.12
C ARG A 251 44.84 10.77 14.77
N ARG A 252 43.63 10.30 15.06
CA ARG A 252 43.40 8.95 15.60
C ARG A 252 43.76 7.84 14.61
N ARG A 253 43.51 8.04 13.31
CA ARG A 253 43.89 7.07 12.28
C ARG A 253 45.39 6.89 12.06
N LYS A 254 46.25 7.70 12.68
CA LYS A 254 47.72 7.55 12.62
C LYS A 254 48.31 6.72 13.77
N GLN A 255 47.50 6.10 14.62
CA GLN A 255 48.00 5.37 15.80
C GLN A 255 47.88 3.84 15.73
N ASP A 256 47.30 3.27 14.66
CA ASP A 256 47.26 1.81 14.49
C ASP A 256 48.12 1.38 13.29
N THR A 257 49.43 1.27 13.51
CA THR A 257 50.31 0.44 12.69
C THR A 257 50.96 -0.57 13.63
N SER A 258 50.25 -1.66 13.90
CA SER A 258 50.84 -2.84 14.52
C SER A 258 51.73 -3.55 13.48
N PRO A 259 52.94 -3.99 13.85
CA PRO A 259 53.82 -4.72 12.94
C PRO A 259 53.21 -6.09 12.58
N VAL A 260 53.20 -6.38 11.28
CA VAL A 260 52.83 -7.67 10.69
C VAL A 260 53.78 -8.75 11.23
N VAL A 261 53.23 -9.76 11.90
CA VAL A 261 53.92 -11.01 12.23
C VAL A 261 53.66 -12.00 11.10
N GLU A 262 54.72 -12.47 10.46
CA GLU A 262 54.68 -13.49 9.40
C GLU A 262 54.24 -14.88 9.92
N PRO A 263 53.65 -15.73 9.04
CA PRO A 263 53.15 -17.05 9.42
C PRO A 263 54.28 -18.08 9.49
N PHE A 264 54.28 -18.86 10.57
CA PHE A 264 55.16 -20.03 10.73
C PHE A 264 54.50 -21.26 10.10
N SER A 265 55.12 -21.77 9.03
CA SER A 265 54.77 -23.06 8.41
C SER A 265 55.31 -24.22 9.26
N VAL A 266 54.46 -25.21 9.57
CA VAL A 266 54.91 -26.51 10.08
C VAL A 266 54.28 -27.62 9.23
N ASP A 267 55.16 -28.25 8.46
CA ASP A 267 55.00 -29.56 7.85
C ASP A 267 55.26 -30.65 8.91
N GLY A 268 54.60 -31.81 8.80
CA GLY A 268 54.79 -32.90 9.76
C GLY A 268 53.69 -33.95 9.77
N SER A 269 53.83 -34.92 8.86
CA SER A 269 53.14 -36.21 8.81
C SER A 269 53.39 -37.11 10.05
N HIS A 270 52.43 -37.99 10.39
CA HIS A 270 52.60 -39.44 10.66
C HIS A 270 51.31 -40.09 11.22
N GLN A 271 50.78 -41.09 10.48
CA GLN A 271 50.42 -42.49 10.89
C GLN A 271 49.80 -42.78 12.29
N GLN A 272 48.92 -43.75 12.55
CA GLN A 272 48.19 -44.82 11.83
C GLN A 272 47.21 -45.50 12.84
N HIS A 273 46.29 -46.31 12.33
CA HIS A 273 45.50 -47.40 12.95
C HIS A 273 44.06 -47.11 13.44
N GLN A 274 43.07 -47.67 12.73
CA GLN A 274 42.48 -48.95 13.15
C GLN A 274 41.79 -49.68 11.97
N ARG A 275 41.97 -51.01 11.94
CA ARG A 275 41.42 -51.99 11.00
C ARG A 275 39.98 -52.35 11.35
N GLY A 276 39.15 -52.58 10.33
CA GLY A 276 37.97 -53.43 10.36
C GLY A 276 37.61 -53.87 8.94
N ALA A 277 37.89 -55.13 8.59
CA ALA A 277 37.42 -55.84 7.38
C ALA A 277 35.90 -56.09 7.48
N SER A 278 35.09 -56.44 6.47
CA SER A 278 35.15 -56.96 5.09
C SER A 278 33.73 -56.73 4.52
N GLU A 279 33.49 -56.38 3.26
CA GLU A 279 33.24 -57.32 2.16
C GLU A 279 33.12 -56.54 0.84
N SER A 280 33.63 -57.14 -0.24
CA SER A 280 33.67 -56.60 -1.60
C SER A 280 32.76 -57.39 -2.52
N ILE A 281 31.90 -56.71 -3.30
CA ILE A 281 31.42 -57.18 -4.60
C ILE A 281 31.53 -56.01 -5.60
N SER A 282 32.12 -56.32 -6.76
CA SER A 282 32.56 -55.40 -7.83
C SER A 282 31.41 -54.93 -8.73
N PRO A 283 31.50 -53.72 -9.34
CA PRO A 283 30.54 -53.19 -10.31
C PRO A 283 30.98 -53.39 -11.78
N SER A 284 30.00 -53.50 -12.68
CA SER A 284 30.20 -53.40 -14.13
C SER A 284 29.17 -52.46 -14.77
N ASP A 285 29.71 -51.59 -15.64
CA ASP A 285 29.12 -51.02 -16.87
C ASP A 285 28.29 -49.71 -16.84
N ILE A 286 29.03 -48.59 -16.89
CA ILE A 286 29.11 -47.53 -17.95
C ILE A 286 27.93 -47.54 -18.98
N VAL A 287 27.24 -46.42 -19.28
CA VAL A 287 27.61 -45.39 -20.28
C VAL A 287 26.73 -44.12 -20.12
N SER A 288 27.41 -42.97 -20.26
CA SER A 288 26.93 -41.58 -20.36
C SER A 288 26.65 -41.17 -21.80
N VAL A 289 25.61 -40.36 -22.09
CA VAL A 289 25.62 -39.35 -23.17
C VAL A 289 24.68 -38.17 -22.85
N ASN A 290 25.19 -36.96 -23.12
CA ASN A 290 24.60 -35.61 -22.97
C ASN A 290 23.63 -35.22 -24.12
N PRO A 291 22.93 -34.06 -24.06
CA PRO A 291 21.82 -33.70 -24.95
C PRO A 291 22.17 -32.68 -26.05
N SER A 292 21.40 -32.64 -27.15
CA SER A 292 21.21 -31.43 -27.96
C SER A 292 20.05 -31.53 -28.99
N THR A 293 19.23 -30.47 -29.00
CA THR A 293 18.57 -29.79 -30.15
C THR A 293 17.60 -30.53 -31.10
N GLY A 294 16.33 -30.07 -31.05
CA GLY A 294 15.59 -29.42 -32.14
C GLY A 294 15.08 -30.27 -33.31
N TYR A 295 13.77 -30.22 -33.60
CA TYR A 295 13.16 -29.78 -34.86
C TYR A 295 11.63 -30.01 -34.84
N THR A 296 10.96 -29.16 -35.60
CA THR A 296 9.52 -28.91 -35.77
C THR A 296 8.78 -30.05 -36.49
N THR A 297 7.44 -30.03 -36.35
CA THR A 297 6.40 -30.14 -37.40
C THR A 297 5.43 -31.34 -37.43
N LEU A 298 4.13 -30.98 -37.32
CA LEU A 298 2.95 -31.38 -38.13
C LEU A 298 2.32 -32.79 -38.02
N SER A 299 1.01 -32.71 -37.70
CA SER A 299 -0.14 -33.47 -38.25
C SER A 299 -0.36 -34.94 -37.91
N GLY A 300 -1.60 -35.23 -37.50
CA GLY A 300 -2.15 -36.58 -37.51
C GLY A 300 -3.46 -36.74 -36.74
N SER A 301 -4.58 -36.26 -37.30
CA SER A 301 -5.92 -36.72 -36.92
C SER A 301 -6.10 -38.19 -37.28
N ILE A 302 -6.54 -39.04 -36.34
CA ILE A 302 -7.25 -40.29 -36.67
C ILE A 302 -8.46 -40.48 -35.75
N VAL A 303 -9.56 -40.68 -36.44
CA VAL A 303 -10.92 -41.06 -36.04
C VAL A 303 -10.96 -42.49 -35.50
N SER A 304 -11.78 -42.76 -34.47
CA SER A 304 -12.55 -44.00 -34.46
C SER A 304 -13.88 -43.87 -33.71
N ARG A 305 -14.93 -44.31 -34.41
CA ARG A 305 -16.35 -44.34 -34.02
C ARG A 305 -16.73 -45.72 -33.45
N GLY A 306 -17.68 -45.71 -32.52
CA GLY A 306 -18.85 -46.61 -32.49
C GLY A 306 -18.81 -47.75 -31.47
N PHE A 307 -19.93 -48.23 -30.89
CA PHE A 307 -21.36 -48.13 -31.25
C PHE A 307 -22.23 -48.69 -30.10
N GLY A 308 -23.45 -48.12 -29.92
CA GLY A 308 -24.73 -48.76 -29.50
C GLY A 308 -24.83 -49.45 -28.12
N THR A 309 -25.97 -49.64 -27.44
CA THR A 309 -27.44 -49.38 -27.50
C THR A 309 -27.96 -50.04 -26.19
N THR A 310 -28.92 -49.58 -25.38
CA THR A 310 -30.41 -49.62 -25.46
C THR A 310 -30.96 -49.39 -24.02
N ASN A 311 -32.12 -48.75 -23.88
CA ASN A 311 -32.99 -48.60 -22.67
C ASN A 311 -33.84 -49.90 -22.45
N PRO A 312 -34.79 -50.10 -21.47
CA PRO A 312 -35.63 -49.12 -20.71
C PRO A 312 -36.13 -49.50 -19.26
N SER A 313 -37.00 -48.63 -18.69
CA SER A 313 -38.07 -48.86 -17.65
C SER A 313 -37.69 -48.61 -16.17
N SER A 314 -38.51 -48.12 -15.21
CA SER A 314 -39.89 -47.56 -15.10
C SER A 314 -40.13 -47.15 -13.60
N SER A 315 -41.23 -46.42 -13.32
CA SER A 315 -41.94 -46.11 -12.05
C SER A 315 -41.59 -44.77 -11.36
N HIS A 316 -42.46 -43.75 -11.33
CA HIS A 316 -43.81 -43.59 -10.72
C HIS A 316 -43.74 -43.29 -9.22
N LEU A 317 -44.08 -42.04 -8.82
CA LEU A 317 -44.80 -41.71 -7.60
C LEU A 317 -45.26 -40.24 -7.59
N ASP A 318 -46.51 -40.07 -7.17
CA ASP A 318 -47.33 -38.87 -7.14
C ASP A 318 -46.80 -37.78 -6.20
N THR A 319 -47.10 -36.50 -6.50
CA THR A 319 -47.03 -35.43 -5.50
C THR A 319 -48.22 -34.49 -5.62
N VAL A 320 -48.91 -34.38 -4.48
CA VAL A 320 -50.10 -33.59 -4.14
C VAL A 320 -49.84 -32.07 -4.29
N PRO A 321 -50.84 -31.25 -4.70
CA PRO A 321 -50.67 -29.81 -4.80
C PRO A 321 -50.85 -29.09 -3.44
N PRO A 322 -50.14 -27.97 -3.19
CA PRO A 322 -50.33 -27.21 -1.96
C PRO A 322 -51.53 -26.25 -2.01
N ARG A 323 -52.14 -26.11 -0.83
CA ARG A 323 -53.26 -25.25 -0.45
C ARG A 323 -52.91 -23.76 -0.54
N SER A 324 -53.92 -22.95 -0.85
CA SER A 324 -53.94 -21.49 -0.87
C SER A 324 -53.57 -20.84 0.48
N PRO A 325 -53.02 -19.62 0.49
CA PRO A 325 -52.66 -18.90 1.70
C PRO A 325 -53.87 -18.18 2.34
N THR A 326 -54.00 -18.34 3.65
CA THR A 326 -54.91 -17.61 4.52
C THR A 326 -54.46 -16.15 4.69
N GLU A 327 -55.47 -15.29 4.67
CA GLU A 327 -55.53 -13.83 4.77
C GLU A 327 -54.82 -13.25 6.02
N LYS A 328 -53.95 -12.24 5.81
CA LYS A 328 -53.39 -11.38 6.87
C LYS A 328 -54.38 -10.26 7.20
N GLY A 329 -54.90 -10.22 8.43
CA GLY A 329 -55.58 -9.04 8.98
C GLY A 329 -54.58 -7.91 9.31
N PRO A 330 -55.00 -6.63 9.26
CA PRO A 330 -54.14 -5.48 9.57
C PRO A 330 -53.99 -5.24 11.10
N PRO A 331 -52.86 -4.67 11.56
CA PRO A 331 -52.71 -4.24 12.97
C PRO A 331 -53.45 -2.92 13.24
N PRO A 332 -53.85 -2.65 14.51
CA PRO A 332 -54.66 -1.49 14.85
C PRO A 332 -53.87 -0.18 14.87
N ALA A 333 -54.57 0.90 14.53
CA ALA A 333 -54.11 2.28 14.54
C ALA A 333 -53.77 2.75 15.96
N TYR A 334 -52.62 3.40 16.13
CA TYR A 334 -52.34 4.26 17.27
C TYR A 334 -53.08 5.58 17.10
N GLN A 335 -53.91 5.95 18.07
CA GLN A 335 -54.41 7.32 18.23
C GLN A 335 -53.50 8.10 19.17
N VAL A 336 -53.20 9.33 18.73
CA VAL A 336 -52.85 10.60 19.41
C VAL A 336 -52.06 10.51 20.71
#